data_AF-A0A7C7XRT6-F1
#
_entry.id   AF-A0A7C7XRT6-F1
#
_cell.length_a   1.000
_cell.length_b   1.000
_cell.length_c   1.000
_cell.angle_alpha   90.00
_cell.angle_beta   90.00
_cell.angle_gamma   90.00
#
_symmetry.space_group_name_H-M   'P 1'
#
loop_
_entity.id
_entity.type
_entity.pdbx_description
1 polymer ?
#
loop_
_entity_poly.entity_id
_entity_poly.type
_entity_poly.pdbx_seq_one_letter_code
_entity_poly.pdbx_strand_id
1 'polypeptide(L)'
;MYMKTDPQNKPLAVLVDFDETITKQDIGDQVVTRFAEPGWNVELDRFRMGEINVKEFGDLITNCLRENREVASVKHAPEVAEIRPGFETFLKYCKLHEIHVEVVSSGMSFYVDEFSTSSGWVIFLGHARLSTTTRTATESLSCLQEFATVGQP
;
A
#
# COMPACT_ATOMS: atom_id res chain seq x y z
N MET A 1 12.91 1.59 40.60
CA MET A 1 12.20 2.81 40.16
C MET A 1 10.93 2.34 39.47
N TYR A 2 9.77 2.43 40.13
CA TYR A 2 8.51 1.98 39.57
C TYR A 2 8.03 3.03 38.55
N MET A 3 7.99 2.67 37.27
CA MET A 3 7.28 3.45 36.26
C MET A 3 5.78 3.30 36.51
N LYS A 4 5.13 4.37 36.96
CA LYS A 4 3.68 4.46 37.00
C LYS A 4 3.19 4.40 35.55
N THR A 5 2.39 3.39 35.21
CA THR A 5 1.62 3.39 33.97
C THR A 5 0.51 4.43 34.09
N ASP A 6 0.58 5.47 33.26
CA ASP A 6 -0.47 6.48 33.13
C ASP A 6 -1.72 5.83 32.49
N PRO A 7 -2.90 5.84 33.14
CA PRO A 7 -4.13 5.26 32.60
C PRO A 7 -4.68 5.98 31.36
N GLN A 8 -4.10 7.11 30.93
CA GLN A 8 -4.38 7.76 29.65
C GLN A 8 -3.43 7.34 28.51
N ASN A 9 -2.44 6.49 28.77
CA ASN A 9 -1.47 6.05 27.77
C ASN A 9 -2.07 4.98 26.85
N LYS A 10 -2.99 5.40 25.97
CA LYS A 10 -3.53 4.53 24.91
C LYS A 10 -2.38 4.17 23.97
N PRO A 11 -2.26 2.89 23.55
CA PRO A 11 -1.25 2.50 22.58
C PRO A 11 -1.44 3.31 21.29
N LEU A 12 -0.35 3.91 20.81
CA LEU A 12 -0.34 4.67 19.56
C LEU A 12 -0.16 3.71 18.39
N ALA A 13 -0.98 3.88 17.36
CA ALA A 13 -0.85 3.20 16.08
C ALA A 13 -0.89 4.22 14.94
N VAL A 14 -0.15 3.93 13.87
CA VAL A 14 -0.17 4.69 12.62
C VAL A 14 -0.77 3.82 11.54
N LEU A 15 -1.82 4.33 10.90
CA LEU A 15 -2.32 3.81 9.62
C LEU A 15 -1.73 4.71 8.53
N VAL A 16 -1.01 4.13 7.58
CA VAL A 16 -0.33 4.87 6.53
C VAL A 16 -0.81 4.39 5.16
N ASP A 17 -1.15 5.33 4.29
CA ASP A 17 -1.49 5.04 2.90
C ASP A 17 -0.26 4.59 2.09
N PHE A 18 -0.45 4.00 0.92
CA PHE A 18 0.62 3.46 0.09
C PHE A 18 1.00 4.38 -1.07
N ASP A 19 0.12 4.50 -2.07
CA ASP A 19 0.35 5.23 -3.31
C ASP A 19 0.52 6.73 -3.04
N GLU A 20 1.56 7.36 -3.61
CA GLU A 20 1.96 8.76 -3.34
C GLU A 20 2.28 9.11 -1.87
N THR A 21 2.09 8.20 -0.93
CA THR A 21 2.40 8.36 0.49
C THR A 21 3.74 7.69 0.81
N ILE A 22 3.80 6.37 0.68
CA ILE A 22 5.00 5.54 0.83
C ILE A 22 5.80 5.54 -0.47
N THR A 23 5.14 5.37 -1.61
CA THR A 23 5.77 5.47 -2.91
C THR A 23 5.80 6.94 -3.35
N LYS A 24 6.75 7.29 -4.22
CA LYS A 24 6.80 8.63 -4.81
C LYS A 24 5.73 8.86 -5.86
N GLN A 25 5.28 7.81 -6.54
CA GLN A 25 4.28 7.86 -7.61
C GLN A 25 3.03 7.06 -7.21
N ASP A 26 1.89 7.43 -7.79
CA ASP A 26 0.69 6.61 -7.78
C ASP A 26 0.92 5.38 -8.66
N ILE A 27 1.04 4.19 -8.06
CA ILE A 27 1.32 2.96 -8.80
C ILE A 27 0.11 2.54 -9.63
N GLY A 28 -1.10 2.82 -9.16
CA GLY A 28 -2.33 2.62 -9.92
C GLY A 28 -2.32 3.43 -11.21
N ASP A 29 -1.99 4.72 -11.15
CA ASP A 29 -1.90 5.59 -12.33
C ASP A 29 -0.82 5.12 -13.32
N GLN A 30 0.35 4.70 -12.82
CA GLN A 30 1.42 4.14 -13.67
C GLN A 30 0.96 2.87 -14.41
N VAL A 31 0.26 1.98 -13.70
CA VAL A 31 -0.28 0.74 -14.28
C VAL A 31 -1.37 1.06 -15.32
N VAL A 32 -2.32 1.93 -14.98
CA VAL A 32 -3.43 2.29 -15.88
C VAL A 32 -2.90 2.98 -17.12
N THR A 33 -2.04 3.98 -16.97
CA THR A 33 -1.44 4.72 -18.09
C THR A 33 -0.72 3.80 -19.07
N ARG A 34 -0.08 2.73 -18.57
CA ARG A 34 0.72 1.82 -19.39
C ARG A 34 -0.06 0.67 -20.02
N PHE A 35 -1.08 0.15 -19.33
CA PHE A 35 -1.70 -1.13 -19.69
C PHE A 35 -3.20 -1.05 -19.97
N ALA A 36 -3.88 0.03 -19.62
CA ALA A 36 -5.31 0.16 -19.90
C ALA A 36 -5.56 0.40 -21.39
N GLU A 37 -6.70 -0.10 -21.87
CA GLU A 37 -7.13 0.10 -23.25
C GLU A 37 -7.37 1.58 -23.58
N PRO A 38 -7.19 2.00 -24.85
CA PRO A 38 -7.51 3.36 -25.28
C PRO A 38 -8.93 3.78 -24.88
N GLY A 39 -9.08 4.97 -24.31
CA GLY A 39 -10.37 5.51 -23.87
C GLY A 39 -10.62 5.43 -22.36
N TRP A 40 -9.74 4.78 -21.58
CA TRP A 40 -9.81 4.75 -20.11
C TRP A 40 -9.85 6.16 -19.49
N ASN A 41 -9.20 7.14 -20.14
CA ASN A 41 -9.13 8.52 -19.69
C ASN A 41 -10.50 9.23 -19.71
N VAL A 42 -11.44 8.78 -20.55
CA VAL A 42 -12.81 9.30 -20.55
C VAL A 42 -13.51 8.95 -19.24
N GLU A 43 -13.29 7.74 -18.73
CA GLU A 43 -13.86 7.32 -17.44
C GLU A 43 -13.23 8.07 -16.26
N LEU A 44 -11.94 8.44 -16.36
CA LEU A 44 -11.29 9.29 -15.37
C LEU A 44 -11.90 10.70 -15.34
N ASP A 45 -12.21 11.27 -16.50
CA ASP A 45 -12.87 12.57 -16.57
C ASP A 45 -14.28 12.52 -15.97
N ARG A 46 -15.05 11.47 -16.26
CA ARG A 46 -16.37 11.24 -15.65
C ARG A 46 -16.28 11.13 -14.12
N PHE A 47 -15.28 10.42 -13.61
CA PHE A 47 -15.03 10.33 -12.17
C PHE A 47 -14.69 11.71 -11.57
N ARG A 48 -13.79 12.48 -12.22
CA ARG A 48 -13.41 13.83 -11.78
C ARG A 48 -14.55 14.83 -11.78
N MET A 49 -15.50 14.68 -12.70
CA MET A 49 -16.74 15.47 -12.75
C MET A 49 -17.79 15.02 -11.72
N GLY A 50 -17.55 13.91 -11.01
CA GLY A 50 -18.49 13.35 -10.03
C GLY A 50 -19.68 12.62 -10.66
N GLU A 51 -19.60 12.25 -11.95
CA GLU A 51 -20.66 11.53 -12.66
C GLU A 51 -20.72 10.06 -12.29
N ILE A 52 -19.58 9.48 -11.90
CA ILE A 52 -19.45 8.11 -11.39
C ILE A 52 -18.72 8.15 -10.06
N ASN A 53 -19.03 7.21 -9.16
CA ASN A 53 -18.40 7.10 -7.86
C ASN A 53 -17.12 6.26 -7.89
N VAL A 54 -16.37 6.26 -6.77
CA VAL A 54 -15.07 5.56 -6.66
C VAL A 54 -15.17 4.06 -6.94
N LYS A 55 -16.28 3.41 -6.56
CA LYS A 55 -16.49 1.99 -6.82
C LYS A 55 -16.73 1.74 -8.31
N GLU A 56 -17.57 2.54 -8.94
CA GLU A 56 -17.86 2.43 -10.38
C GLU A 56 -16.60 2.68 -11.22
N PHE A 57 -15.83 3.72 -10.88
CA PHE A 57 -14.57 4.01 -11.54
C PHE A 57 -13.57 2.86 -11.36
N GLY A 58 -13.41 2.34 -10.13
CA GLY A 58 -12.55 1.20 -9.84
C GLY A 58 -12.94 -0.07 -10.63
N ASP A 59 -14.23 -0.38 -10.73
CA ASP A 59 -14.73 -1.52 -11.51
C ASP A 59 -14.44 -1.35 -13.01
N LEU A 60 -14.62 -0.14 -13.57
CA LEU A 60 -14.33 0.17 -14.98
C LEU A 60 -12.84 0.03 -15.30
N ILE A 61 -11.98 0.67 -14.50
CA ILE A 61 -10.53 0.59 -14.67
C ILE A 61 -10.04 -0.85 -14.52
N THR A 62 -10.58 -1.59 -13.55
CA THR A 62 -10.24 -3.01 -13.38
C THR A 62 -10.61 -3.82 -14.62
N ASN A 63 -11.77 -3.58 -15.24
CA ASN A 63 -12.17 -4.27 -16.46
C ASN A 63 -11.29 -3.89 -17.67
N CYS A 64 -10.92 -2.62 -17.83
CA CYS A 64 -9.99 -2.18 -18.88
C CYS A 64 -8.61 -2.85 -18.75
N LEU A 65 -8.19 -3.20 -17.54
CA LEU A 65 -6.92 -3.87 -17.28
C LEU A 65 -6.99 -5.40 -17.46
N ARG A 66 -8.19 -6.01 -17.38
CA ARG A 66 -8.37 -7.48 -17.48
C ARG A 66 -8.04 -8.03 -18.87
N GLU A 67 -8.31 -7.28 -19.93
CA GLU A 67 -8.11 -7.77 -21.31
C GLU A 67 -6.61 -7.84 -21.70
N ASN A 68 -5.76 -6.98 -21.14
CA ASN A 68 -4.32 -6.93 -21.45
C ASN A 68 -3.40 -7.70 -20.47
N ARG A 69 -4.01 -8.45 -19.52
CA ARG A 69 -3.40 -9.30 -18.49
C ARG A 69 -2.26 -8.71 -17.65
N GLU A 70 -2.66 -8.43 -16.42
CA GLU A 70 -2.08 -8.85 -15.13
C GLU A 70 -0.57 -9.12 -15.12
N VAL A 71 0.00 -10.11 -15.81
CA VAL A 71 1.42 -10.49 -15.62
C VAL A 71 2.41 -9.35 -15.87
N ALA A 72 2.20 -8.53 -16.90
CA ALA A 72 3.10 -7.42 -17.19
C ALA A 72 2.87 -6.23 -16.23
N SER A 73 1.62 -5.93 -15.89
CA SER A 73 1.26 -4.88 -14.92
C SER A 73 1.64 -5.22 -13.49
N VAL A 74 1.49 -6.49 -13.11
CA VAL A 74 1.91 -7.10 -11.84
C VAL A 74 3.42 -6.98 -11.70
N LYS A 75 4.20 -7.39 -12.71
CA LYS A 75 5.66 -7.23 -12.68
C LYS A 75 6.11 -5.78 -12.71
N HIS A 76 5.33 -4.88 -13.30
CA HIS A 76 5.71 -3.48 -13.42
C HIS A 76 5.58 -2.71 -12.11
N ALA A 77 4.59 -3.06 -11.27
CA ALA A 77 4.37 -2.37 -10.00
C ALA A 77 5.61 -2.29 -9.09
N PRO A 78 6.34 -3.39 -8.80
CA PRO A 78 7.58 -3.31 -8.02
C PRO A 78 8.73 -2.59 -8.76
N GLU A 79 8.74 -2.57 -10.10
CA GLU A 79 9.77 -1.84 -10.87
C GLU A 79 9.64 -0.32 -10.72
N VAL A 80 8.42 0.18 -10.55
CA VAL A 80 8.14 1.63 -10.45
C VAL A 80 7.89 2.11 -9.03
N ALA A 81 7.71 1.21 -8.07
CA ALA A 81 7.47 1.56 -6.67
C ALA A 81 8.75 2.09 -5.99
N GLU A 82 9.11 3.33 -6.29
CA GLU A 82 10.21 4.02 -5.62
C GLU A 82 9.73 4.50 -4.23
N ILE A 83 10.32 3.92 -3.18
CA ILE A 83 10.02 4.32 -1.81
C ILE A 83 10.49 5.74 -1.53
N ARG A 84 9.62 6.54 -0.89
CA ARG A 84 9.90 7.91 -0.50
C ARG A 84 11.08 7.96 0.49
N PRO A 85 12.11 8.78 0.23
CA PRO A 85 13.23 8.95 1.16
C PRO A 85 12.75 9.32 2.56
N GLY A 86 13.33 8.67 3.56
CA GLY A 86 12.97 8.87 4.97
C GLY A 86 11.87 7.94 5.49
N PHE A 87 11.15 7.21 4.63
CA PHE A 87 10.15 6.26 5.09
C PHE A 87 10.75 5.12 5.93
N GLU A 88 11.94 4.63 5.57
CA GLU A 88 12.68 3.67 6.40
C GLU A 88 13.08 4.25 7.76
N THR A 89 13.48 5.53 7.80
CA THR A 89 13.82 6.23 9.05
C THR A 89 12.59 6.36 9.93
N PHE A 90 11.43 6.66 9.33
CA PHE A 90 10.14 6.69 10.01
C PHE A 90 9.79 5.32 10.62
N LEU A 91 9.94 4.22 9.88
CA LEU A 91 9.71 2.88 10.43
C LEU A 91 10.66 2.52 11.57
N LYS A 92 11.96 2.87 11.45
CA LYS A 92 12.94 2.67 12.52
C LYS A 92 12.55 3.44 13.78
N TYR A 93 12.04 4.66 13.63
CA TYR A 93 11.52 5.48 14.73
C TYR A 93 10.30 4.82 15.38
N CYS A 94 9.29 4.44 14.60
CA CYS A 94 8.09 3.78 15.13
C CYS A 94 8.44 2.49 15.88
N LYS A 95 9.36 1.68 15.34
CA LYS A 95 9.84 0.46 15.99
C LYS A 95 10.55 0.75 17.32
N LEU A 96 11.44 1.74 17.36
CA LEU A 96 12.15 2.12 18.59
C LEU A 96 11.18 2.56 19.70
N HIS A 97 10.05 3.13 19.33
CA HIS A 97 9.04 3.66 20.25
C HIS A 97 7.84 2.71 20.44
N GLU A 98 7.91 1.47 19.97
CA GLU A 98 6.83 0.47 20.09
C GLU A 98 5.49 0.96 19.49
N ILE A 99 5.55 1.79 18.45
CA ILE A 99 4.39 2.29 17.71
C ILE A 99 4.04 1.28 16.61
N HIS A 100 2.81 0.75 16.65
CA HIS A 100 2.31 -0.12 15.59
C HIS A 100 2.13 0.66 14.30
N VAL A 101 2.59 0.12 13.17
CA VAL A 101 2.39 0.72 11.84
C VAL A 101 1.68 -0.29 10.96
N GLU A 102 0.61 0.16 10.31
CA GLU A 102 -0.16 -0.62 9.36
C GLU A 102 -0.24 0.14 8.03
N VAL A 103 0.08 -0.52 6.92
CA VAL A 103 -0.12 0.06 5.59
C VAL A 103 -1.54 -0.25 5.13
N VAL A 104 -2.32 0.77 4.79
CA VAL A 104 -3.71 0.66 4.35
C VAL A 104 -3.87 1.35 2.99
N SER A 105 -4.10 0.59 1.92
CA SER A 105 -4.20 1.11 0.56
C SER A 105 -5.61 0.94 -0.01
N SER A 106 -6.09 1.93 -0.77
CA SER A 106 -7.27 1.79 -1.64
C SER A 106 -6.92 1.31 -3.05
N GLY A 107 -5.69 0.85 -3.26
CA GLY A 107 -5.20 0.34 -4.53
C GLY A 107 -5.91 -0.91 -5.03
N MET A 108 -5.61 -1.30 -6.26
CA MET A 108 -6.14 -2.54 -6.86
C MET A 108 -5.36 -3.75 -6.35
N SER A 109 -6.08 -4.83 -6.01
CA SER A 109 -5.48 -5.98 -5.32
C SER A 109 -4.31 -6.62 -6.08
N PHE A 110 -4.40 -6.72 -7.40
CA PHE A 110 -3.40 -7.45 -8.20
C PHE A 110 -1.98 -6.87 -8.09
N TYR A 111 -1.81 -5.55 -7.92
CA TYR A 111 -0.47 -4.97 -7.78
C TYR A 111 -0.05 -4.81 -6.32
N VAL A 112 -1.00 -4.57 -5.43
CA VAL A 112 -0.74 -4.50 -3.99
C VAL A 112 -0.28 -5.85 -3.46
N ASP A 113 -0.92 -6.94 -3.90
CA ASP A 113 -0.56 -8.31 -3.53
C ASP A 113 0.84 -8.68 -4.06
N GLU A 114 1.17 -8.26 -5.28
CA GLU A 114 2.49 -8.51 -5.88
C GLU A 114 3.60 -7.69 -5.20
N PHE A 115 3.36 -6.40 -4.95
CA PHE A 115 4.30 -5.56 -4.23
C PHE A 115 4.56 -6.15 -2.83
N SER A 116 3.50 -6.58 -2.14
CA SER A 116 3.59 -7.24 -0.83
C SER A 116 4.39 -8.54 -0.88
N THR A 117 4.26 -9.32 -1.95
CA THR A 117 4.98 -10.59 -2.14
C THR A 117 6.45 -10.39 -2.52
N SER A 118 6.73 -9.46 -3.42
CA SER A 118 8.07 -9.21 -3.99
C SER A 118 8.97 -8.42 -3.04
N SER A 119 8.39 -7.42 -2.39
CA SER A 119 9.01 -6.73 -1.28
C SER A 119 8.27 -7.21 -0.04
N GLY A 120 8.61 -8.24 0.73
CA GLY A 120 7.87 -8.71 1.92
C GLY A 120 7.33 -7.65 2.91
N TRP A 121 6.32 -6.87 2.52
CA TRP A 121 5.59 -5.83 3.22
C TRP A 121 4.16 -6.33 3.31
N VAL A 122 3.53 -6.19 4.46
CA VAL A 122 2.12 -6.53 4.58
C VAL A 122 1.32 -5.26 4.31
N ILE A 123 0.61 -5.21 3.18
CA ILE A 123 -0.28 -4.12 2.83
C ILE A 123 -1.73 -4.58 2.96
N PHE A 124 -2.54 -3.85 3.72
CA PHE A 124 -3.96 -4.10 3.87
C PHE A 124 -4.74 -3.28 2.86
N LEU A 125 -5.57 -3.92 2.06
CA LEU A 125 -6.51 -3.22 1.19
C LEU A 125 -7.68 -2.71 2.02
N GLY A 126 -8.00 -1.42 1.96
CA GLY A 126 -9.08 -0.80 2.75
C GLY A 126 -10.47 -1.37 2.50
N HIS A 127 -10.67 -2.10 1.38
CA HIS A 127 -11.89 -2.83 1.06
C HIS A 127 -11.96 -4.22 1.71
N ALA A 128 -10.81 -4.79 2.08
CA ALA A 128 -10.75 -6.02 2.85
C ALA A 128 -11.18 -5.67 4.27
N ARG A 129 -12.25 -6.32 4.74
CA ARG A 129 -12.65 -6.28 6.16
C ARG A 129 -11.38 -6.43 6.99
N LEU A 130 -11.10 -5.47 7.89
CA LEU A 130 -10.17 -5.67 8.99
C LEU A 130 -10.57 -6.99 9.64
N SER A 131 -9.85 -8.07 9.33
CA SER A 131 -10.12 -9.34 9.96
C SER A 131 -9.74 -9.12 11.42
N THR A 132 -10.58 -9.58 12.33
CA THR A 132 -10.33 -9.53 13.78
C THR A 132 -9.14 -10.40 14.19
N THR A 133 -8.34 -10.88 13.24
CA THR A 133 -7.03 -11.45 13.50
C THR A 133 -6.09 -10.30 13.84
N THR A 134 -6.10 -9.90 15.11
CA THR A 134 -4.93 -9.27 15.73
C THR A 134 -3.73 -10.17 15.48
N ARG A 135 -2.97 -9.89 14.42
CA ARG A 135 -1.58 -10.29 14.37
C ARG A 135 -0.90 -9.50 15.47
N THR A 136 -0.24 -10.20 16.37
CA THR A 136 0.56 -9.53 17.40
C THR A 136 1.66 -8.73 16.69
N ALA A 137 2.05 -7.56 17.23
CA ALA A 137 3.05 -6.68 16.63
C ALA A 137 4.34 -7.42 16.20
N THR A 138 4.64 -8.55 16.84
CA THR A 138 5.77 -9.44 16.54
C THR A 138 5.71 -10.09 15.15
N GLU A 139 4.52 -10.36 14.59
CA GLU A 139 4.36 -11.02 13.28
C GLU A 139 4.41 -10.04 12.10
N SER A 140 4.02 -8.77 12.30
CA SER A 140 4.19 -7.72 11.29
C SER A 140 5.66 -7.28 11.16
N LEU A 141 6.44 -7.43 12.24
CA LEU A 141 7.84 -7.03 12.31
C LEU A 141 8.80 -7.99 11.58
N SER A 142 8.45 -9.28 11.41
CA SER A 142 9.31 -10.23 10.69
C SER A 142 9.37 -9.95 9.18
N CYS A 143 8.27 -9.49 8.58
CA CYS A 143 8.22 -9.01 7.20
C CYS A 143 9.23 -7.86 6.95
N LEU A 144 9.30 -6.92 7.89
CA LEU A 144 10.19 -5.76 7.81
C LEU A 144 11.66 -6.08 8.14
N GLN A 145 11.97 -7.26 8.69
CA GLN A 145 13.34 -7.65 9.06
C GLN A 145 14.20 -8.06 7.86
N GLU A 146 13.63 -8.57 6.77
CA GLU A 146 14.40 -9.06 5.61
C GLU A 146 14.96 -7.92 4.71
N PHE A 147 14.39 -6.72 4.80
CA PHE A 147 14.84 -5.55 4.03
C PHE A 147 16.16 -4.95 4.50
N ALA A 148 16.58 -5.24 5.74
CA ALA A 148 17.82 -4.67 6.28
C ALA A 148 19.11 -5.27 5.68
N THR A 149 19.00 -6.28 4.79
CA THR A 149 20.16 -7.00 4.23
C THR A 149 20.32 -6.91 2.71
N VAL A 150 19.34 -6.38 1.96
CA VAL A 150 19.46 -6.20 0.50
C VAL A 150 19.75 -4.73 0.20
N GLY A 151 20.97 -4.30 0.48
CA GLY A 151 21.34 -2.90 0.32
C GLY A 151 22.69 -2.53 0.92
N GLN A 152 23.72 -3.34 0.69
CA GLN A 152 25.12 -2.90 0.79
C GLN A 152 25.87 -3.48 -0.43
N PRO A 153 26.82 -2.73 -1.03
CA PRO A 153 27.51 -3.12 -2.26
C PRO A 153 28.30 -4.43 -2.13
#